data_AF-A0A538KVS0-F1
#
_entry.id   AF-A0A538KVS0-F1
#
_cell.length_a   1.000
_cell.length_b   1.000
_cell.length_c   1.000
_cell.angle_alpha   90.00
_cell.angle_beta   90.00
_cell.angle_gamma   90.00
#
_symmetry.space_group_name_H-M   'P 1'
#
loop_
_entity.id
_entity.type
_entity.pdbx_description
1 polymer ?
#
loop_
_entity_poly.entity_id
_entity_poly.type
_entity_poly.pdbx_seq_one_letter_code
_entity_poly.pdbx_strand_id
1 'polypeptide(L)'
;MIAALATGITVSACGSGARQDASEPTGNFQVSASAHWITSQRLSQHSVLVIRVTNTGTKTIPSPSVSLTDNTPGGGRPAPAFQRLLHMPGLANQARPVWVVDQSPDPASASGPCPQNFNAETYTGPNYSTCSGGPGGAVTAYANTWALPPLAPGNSVTFAWHVTAVQSGTYIVNWQVGAGLNGKAKAVSASGGAPRGSFRIVIATAPQQAYVNNGGQVITTR
;
A
#
# COMPACT_ATOMS: atom_id res chain seq x y z
N MET A 1 20.48 -61.50 2.68
CA MET A 1 20.37 -60.12 3.19
C MET A 1 20.85 -59.20 2.07
N ILE A 2 19.95 -58.48 1.40
CA ILE A 2 20.30 -57.52 0.34
C ILE A 2 20.11 -56.13 0.95
N ALA A 3 21.19 -55.36 0.95
CA ALA A 3 21.32 -54.07 1.61
C ALA A 3 20.55 -52.98 0.86
N ALA A 4 19.88 -52.14 1.65
CA ALA A 4 19.18 -50.94 1.20
C ALA A 4 20.17 -49.82 0.84
N LEU A 5 19.86 -49.08 -0.22
CA LEU A 5 20.33 -47.70 -0.42
C LEU A 5 19.10 -46.85 -0.75
N ALA A 6 18.54 -46.23 0.31
CA ALA A 6 17.52 -45.21 0.17
C ALA A 6 18.24 -43.85 -0.01
N THR A 7 18.32 -43.40 -1.25
CA THR A 7 18.86 -42.08 -1.58
C THR A 7 17.84 -41.01 -1.15
N GLY A 8 18.11 -40.33 -0.04
CA GLY A 8 17.27 -39.24 0.45
C GLY A 8 17.37 -38.03 -0.48
N ILE A 9 16.26 -37.67 -1.12
CA ILE A 9 16.12 -36.42 -1.87
C ILE A 9 16.04 -35.29 -0.84
N THR A 10 17.12 -34.51 -0.70
CA THR A 10 17.09 -33.26 0.06
C THR A 10 16.26 -32.25 -0.72
N VAL A 11 15.02 -32.05 -0.30
CA VAL A 11 14.18 -30.95 -0.80
C VAL A 11 14.83 -29.66 -0.31
N SER A 12 15.54 -28.96 -1.18
CA SER A 12 15.93 -27.57 -0.95
C SER A 12 14.65 -26.73 -0.95
N ALA A 13 14.08 -26.52 0.24
CA ALA A 13 13.00 -25.57 0.42
C ALA A 13 13.48 -24.19 -0.05
N CYS A 14 12.77 -23.60 -1.00
CA CYS A 14 13.01 -22.25 -1.49
C CYS A 14 12.81 -21.28 -0.31
N GLY A 15 13.91 -20.89 0.34
CA GLY A 15 13.87 -20.13 1.59
C GLY A 15 15.18 -20.07 2.37
N SER A 16 16.28 -20.63 1.88
CA SER A 16 17.60 -20.65 2.54
C SER A 16 18.36 -19.32 2.52
N GLY A 17 17.65 -18.19 2.43
CA GLY A 17 18.22 -16.84 2.50
C GLY A 17 18.35 -16.32 3.93
N ALA A 18 19.15 -15.27 4.13
CA ALA A 18 19.20 -14.55 5.39
C ALA A 18 17.81 -13.98 5.76
N ARG A 19 17.53 -13.83 7.06
CA ARG A 19 16.27 -13.21 7.53
C ARG A 19 16.07 -11.84 6.88
N GLN A 20 14.85 -11.52 6.46
CA GLN A 20 14.51 -10.26 5.78
C GLN A 20 14.84 -9.01 6.62
N ASP A 21 14.91 -9.16 7.94
CA ASP A 21 15.22 -8.10 8.90
C ASP A 21 16.71 -7.98 9.23
N ALA A 22 17.60 -8.83 8.68
CA ALA A 22 18.98 -8.96 9.15
C ALA A 22 19.77 -7.64 9.11
N SER A 23 19.53 -6.83 8.06
CA SER A 23 20.20 -5.54 7.84
C SER A 23 19.34 -4.33 8.22
N GLU A 24 18.14 -4.53 8.79
CA GLU A 24 17.27 -3.41 9.16
C GLU A 24 17.81 -2.69 10.41
N PRO A 25 17.96 -1.34 10.36
CA PRO A 25 18.37 -0.57 11.52
C PRO A 25 17.40 -0.74 12.69
N THR A 26 17.93 -0.88 13.90
CA THR A 26 17.10 -0.99 15.12
C THR A 26 16.92 0.37 15.76
N GLY A 27 15.69 0.71 16.15
CA GLY A 27 15.44 1.85 17.02
C GLY A 27 14.06 2.47 16.85
N ASN A 28 13.77 3.41 17.74
CA ASN A 28 12.58 4.23 17.69
C ASN A 28 12.88 5.54 16.95
N PHE A 29 12.01 5.90 16.01
CA PHE A 29 12.11 7.10 15.20
C PHE A 29 10.86 7.95 15.43
N GLN A 30 11.06 9.19 15.86
CA GLN A 30 9.98 10.12 16.16
C GLN A 30 9.32 10.58 14.86
N VAL A 31 8.01 10.39 14.76
CA VAL A 31 7.22 10.64 13.57
C VAL A 31 5.92 11.33 13.93
N SER A 32 5.54 12.33 13.13
CA SER A 32 4.18 12.84 13.07
C SER A 32 3.52 12.40 11.77
N ALA A 33 2.26 11.98 11.84
CA ALA A 33 1.50 11.54 10.68
C ALA A 33 0.15 12.24 10.63
N SER A 34 -0.24 12.70 9.43
CA SER A 34 -1.61 13.14 9.14
C SER A 34 -2.17 12.32 8.00
N ALA A 35 -3.47 12.02 8.06
CA ALA A 35 -4.13 11.17 7.08
C ALA A 35 -5.45 11.81 6.68
N HIS A 36 -5.74 11.78 5.38
CA HIS A 36 -7.01 12.23 4.83
C HIS A 36 -7.51 11.28 3.75
N TRP A 37 -8.81 11.07 3.78
CA TRP A 37 -9.55 10.35 2.75
C TRP A 37 -11.01 10.77 2.81
N ILE A 38 -11.83 10.16 1.96
CA ILE A 38 -13.28 10.36 1.91
C ILE A 38 -13.99 9.50 2.96
N THR A 39 -15.21 9.88 3.31
CA THR A 39 -16.11 9.10 4.18
C THR A 39 -17.21 8.38 3.40
N SER A 40 -17.48 8.82 2.16
CA SER A 40 -18.51 8.24 1.28
C SER A 40 -18.06 8.29 -0.18
N GLN A 41 -18.40 7.24 -0.92
CA GLN A 41 -18.05 7.03 -2.33
C GLN A 41 -19.22 6.37 -3.08
N ARG A 42 -19.33 6.59 -4.39
CA ARG A 42 -20.19 5.80 -5.29
C ARG A 42 -19.41 4.62 -5.88
N LEU A 43 -20.09 3.60 -6.41
CA LEU A 43 -19.42 2.58 -7.23
C LEU A 43 -18.72 3.26 -8.43
N SER A 44 -17.57 2.75 -8.83
CA SER A 44 -16.75 3.28 -9.94
C SER A 44 -16.25 4.72 -9.77
N GLN A 45 -16.49 5.37 -8.63
CA GLN A 45 -15.91 6.69 -8.35
C GLN A 45 -14.43 6.53 -8.01
N HIS A 46 -13.60 7.48 -8.46
CA HIS A 46 -12.21 7.61 -8.04
C HIS A 46 -12.12 8.38 -6.72
N SER A 47 -11.15 8.01 -5.89
CA SER A 47 -10.81 8.77 -4.68
C SER A 47 -9.31 8.68 -4.42
N VAL A 48 -8.79 9.59 -3.59
CA VAL A 48 -7.38 9.59 -3.20
C VAL A 48 -7.28 9.45 -1.68
N LEU A 49 -6.65 8.37 -1.23
CA LEU A 49 -6.20 8.22 0.15
C LEU A 49 -4.81 8.83 0.26
N VAL A 50 -4.60 9.70 1.23
CA VAL A 50 -3.31 10.34 1.44
C VAL A 50 -2.88 10.29 2.90
N ILE A 51 -1.65 9.86 3.13
CA ILE A 51 -1.01 9.82 4.45
C ILE A 51 0.32 10.55 4.34
N ARG A 52 0.45 11.66 5.06
CA ARG A 52 1.68 12.46 5.14
C ARG A 52 2.45 12.08 6.39
N VAL A 53 3.72 11.72 6.21
CA VAL A 53 4.63 11.30 7.28
C VAL A 53 5.73 12.34 7.41
N THR A 54 5.95 12.83 8.63
CA THR A 54 6.98 13.83 8.96
C THR A 54 7.95 13.25 9.96
N ASN A 55 9.24 13.31 9.68
CA ASN A 55 10.27 12.96 10.64
C ASN A 55 10.46 14.11 11.63
N THR A 56 9.91 13.96 12.82
CA THR A 56 10.05 14.97 13.90
C THR A 56 11.22 14.66 14.84
N GLY A 57 11.95 13.59 14.57
CA GLY A 57 13.13 13.19 15.34
C GLY A 57 14.42 13.80 14.81
N THR A 58 15.53 13.33 15.39
CA THR A 58 16.90 13.75 15.05
C THR A 58 17.64 12.74 14.19
N LYS A 59 17.06 11.56 13.94
CA LYS A 59 17.66 10.47 13.16
C LYS A 59 16.95 10.34 11.82
N THR A 60 17.70 10.10 10.75
CA THR A 60 17.12 9.73 9.44
C THR A 60 16.33 8.44 9.59
N ILE A 61 15.07 8.44 9.15
CA ILE A 61 14.26 7.23 9.07
C ILE A 61 14.76 6.43 7.87
N PRO A 62 15.16 5.16 8.03
CA PRO A 62 15.80 4.42 6.96
C PRO A 62 14.82 4.05 5.84
N SER A 63 13.57 3.73 6.16
CA SER A 63 12.54 3.45 5.17
C SER A 63 11.17 3.74 5.77
N PRO A 64 10.66 4.99 5.67
CA PRO A 64 9.31 5.29 6.10
C PRO A 64 8.33 4.38 5.34
N SER A 65 7.40 3.78 6.06
CA SER A 65 6.45 2.81 5.50
C SER A 65 5.04 3.08 5.99
N VAL A 66 4.06 2.67 5.20
CA VAL A 66 2.65 2.66 5.59
C VAL A 66 2.05 1.31 5.26
N SER A 67 1.49 0.67 6.28
CA SER A 67 0.71 -0.55 6.15
C SER A 67 -0.78 -0.22 6.24
N LEU A 68 -1.56 -0.79 5.32
CA LEU A 68 -3.01 -0.73 5.33
C LEU A 68 -3.59 -2.09 5.73
N THR A 69 -4.58 -2.11 6.59
CA THR A 69 -5.28 -3.34 6.98
C THR A 69 -6.77 -3.07 7.08
N ASP A 70 -7.57 -4.13 7.16
CA ASP A 70 -8.97 -4.04 7.54
C ASP A 70 -9.14 -4.26 9.05
N ASN A 71 -10.39 -4.23 9.50
CA ASN A 71 -10.76 -4.47 10.89
C ASN A 71 -10.94 -5.96 11.22
N THR A 72 -10.15 -6.87 10.61
CA THR A 72 -10.25 -8.32 10.86
C THR A 72 -10.23 -8.62 12.37
N PRO A 73 -11.37 -9.04 12.98
CA PRO A 73 -11.43 -9.32 14.41
C PRO A 73 -10.63 -10.58 14.77
N GLY A 74 -10.02 -10.62 15.96
CA GLY A 74 -9.39 -11.83 16.50
C GLY A 74 -8.03 -12.19 15.92
N GLY A 75 -7.36 -11.29 15.19
CA GLY A 75 -5.98 -11.52 14.74
C GLY A 75 -5.85 -12.52 13.59
N GLY A 76 -6.91 -12.76 12.82
CA GLY A 76 -6.84 -13.49 11.55
C GLY A 76 -5.87 -12.83 10.57
N ARG A 77 -5.47 -13.55 9.50
CA ARG A 77 -4.59 -13.01 8.47
C ARG A 77 -5.24 -11.75 7.88
N PRO A 78 -4.62 -10.57 7.98
CA PRO A 78 -5.23 -9.36 7.44
C PRO A 78 -5.42 -9.51 5.93
N ALA A 79 -6.53 -8.98 5.42
CA ALA A 79 -6.72 -8.88 3.97
C ALA A 79 -5.54 -8.08 3.36
N PRO A 80 -5.13 -8.39 2.11
CA PRO A 80 -4.32 -7.45 1.34
C PRO A 80 -4.99 -6.07 1.31
N ALA A 81 -4.19 -5.02 1.14
CA ALA A 81 -4.72 -3.66 1.17
C ALA A 81 -5.83 -3.46 0.13
N PHE A 82 -6.88 -2.74 0.52
CA PHE A 82 -8.07 -2.47 -0.30
C PHE A 82 -8.88 -3.70 -0.72
N GLN A 83 -8.66 -4.84 -0.07
CA GLN A 83 -9.41 -6.07 -0.30
C GLN A 83 -10.19 -6.47 0.95
N ARG A 84 -11.19 -7.33 0.76
CA ARG A 84 -11.87 -8.06 1.85
C ARG A 84 -11.60 -9.54 1.71
N LEU A 85 -11.59 -10.25 2.83
CA LEU A 85 -11.56 -11.71 2.82
C LEU A 85 -12.97 -12.31 2.75
N LEU A 86 -13.14 -13.33 1.92
CA LEU A 86 -14.33 -14.16 1.88
C LEU A 86 -14.09 -15.42 2.71
N HIS A 87 -14.96 -15.66 3.69
CA HIS A 87 -14.95 -16.88 4.50
C HIS A 87 -15.77 -17.98 3.81
N MET A 88 -15.32 -18.40 2.62
CA MET A 88 -15.95 -19.49 1.86
C MET A 88 -14.96 -20.65 1.67
N PRO A 89 -15.34 -21.89 2.05
CA PRO A 89 -14.53 -23.07 1.77
C PRO A 89 -14.28 -23.26 0.26
N GLY A 90 -13.12 -23.84 -0.09
CA GLY A 90 -12.80 -24.19 -1.48
C GLY A 90 -12.20 -23.07 -2.33
N LEU A 91 -12.05 -21.85 -1.80
CA LEU A 91 -11.36 -20.77 -2.52
C LEU A 91 -9.83 -20.91 -2.41
N ALA A 92 -9.15 -20.95 -3.56
CA ALA A 92 -7.68 -20.87 -3.62
C ALA A 92 -7.15 -19.52 -3.11
N ASN A 93 -7.90 -18.44 -3.36
CA ASN A 93 -7.65 -17.12 -2.80
C ASN A 93 -8.95 -16.54 -2.25
N GLN A 94 -8.96 -16.19 -0.96
CA GLN A 94 -10.11 -15.65 -0.26
C GLN A 94 -10.26 -14.14 -0.45
N ALA A 95 -9.23 -13.42 -0.90
CA ALA A 95 -9.28 -11.97 -1.01
C ALA A 95 -10.06 -11.53 -2.26
N ARG A 96 -10.89 -10.49 -2.11
CA ARG A 96 -11.63 -9.83 -3.19
C ARG A 96 -11.43 -8.32 -3.15
N PRO A 97 -11.24 -7.66 -4.30
CA PRO A 97 -11.06 -6.22 -4.34
C PRO A 97 -12.32 -5.50 -3.84
N VAL A 98 -12.11 -4.53 -2.95
CA VAL A 98 -13.11 -3.51 -2.61
C VAL A 98 -12.79 -2.23 -3.36
N TRP A 99 -11.51 -1.88 -3.43
CA TRP A 99 -10.99 -0.89 -4.37
C TRP A 99 -9.90 -1.48 -5.28
N VAL A 100 -9.85 -0.97 -6.50
CA VAL A 100 -8.71 -1.12 -7.41
C VAL A 100 -7.73 0.01 -7.13
N VAL A 101 -6.44 -0.29 -7.07
CA VAL A 101 -5.39 0.72 -6.98
C VAL A 101 -5.06 1.18 -8.40
N ASP A 102 -5.49 2.39 -8.73
CA ASP A 102 -5.20 3.02 -10.02
C ASP A 102 -3.76 3.52 -10.05
N GLN A 103 -3.31 4.10 -8.92
CA GLN A 103 -1.94 4.55 -8.72
C GLN A 103 -1.54 4.33 -7.25
N SER A 104 -0.38 3.69 -7.04
CA SER A 104 0.19 3.53 -5.70
C SER A 104 1.07 4.72 -5.31
N PRO A 105 1.44 4.86 -4.03
CA PRO A 105 2.48 5.78 -3.61
C PRO A 105 3.74 5.56 -4.42
N ASP A 106 4.36 6.66 -4.80
CA ASP A 106 5.59 6.65 -5.55
C ASP A 106 6.49 7.74 -5.00
N PRO A 107 7.75 7.43 -4.66
CA PRO A 107 8.72 8.46 -4.33
C PRO A 107 8.89 9.49 -5.44
N ALA A 108 8.60 9.13 -6.70
CA ALA A 108 8.63 10.02 -7.85
C ALA A 108 7.29 10.72 -8.16
N SER A 109 6.18 10.50 -7.44
CA SER A 109 5.02 11.41 -7.59
C SER A 109 5.30 12.80 -7.03
N ALA A 110 6.39 12.95 -6.25
CA ALA A 110 6.99 14.24 -5.93
C ALA A 110 7.65 14.93 -7.14
N SER A 111 7.95 14.22 -8.24
CA SER A 111 8.55 14.75 -9.47
C SER A 111 7.53 15.14 -10.57
N GLY A 112 6.23 15.19 -10.27
CA GLY A 112 5.21 15.81 -11.14
C GLY A 112 4.27 14.82 -11.87
N PRO A 113 3.29 15.33 -12.65
CA PRO A 113 2.30 14.49 -13.34
C PRO A 113 2.93 13.62 -14.43
N CYS A 114 2.26 12.52 -14.78
CA CYS A 114 2.60 11.77 -15.99
C CYS A 114 2.46 12.66 -17.23
N PRO A 115 3.39 12.59 -18.20
CA PRO A 115 3.24 13.28 -19.47
C PRO A 115 1.93 12.87 -20.15
N GLN A 116 1.22 13.83 -20.76
CA GLN A 116 -0.06 13.56 -21.44
C GLN A 116 0.07 12.57 -22.62
N ASN A 117 1.28 12.35 -23.11
CA ASN A 117 1.65 11.44 -24.20
C ASN A 117 2.58 10.32 -23.71
N PHE A 118 2.38 9.84 -22.47
CA PHE A 118 3.16 8.74 -21.93
C PHE A 118 3.12 7.51 -22.84
N ASN A 119 4.29 6.97 -23.18
CA ASN A 119 4.43 5.61 -23.68
C ASN A 119 5.33 4.79 -22.75
N ALA A 120 4.97 3.53 -22.52
CA ALA A 120 5.76 2.65 -21.66
C ALA A 120 7.05 2.14 -22.35
N GLU A 121 7.15 2.24 -23.68
CA GLU A 121 8.29 1.70 -24.43
C GLU A 121 9.47 2.67 -24.55
N THR A 122 9.24 3.99 -24.44
CA THR A 122 10.30 5.00 -24.68
C THR A 122 10.47 6.01 -23.55
N TYR A 123 9.52 6.11 -22.61
CA TYR A 123 9.69 7.03 -21.48
C TYR A 123 10.68 6.49 -20.45
N THR A 124 11.73 7.26 -20.14
CA THR A 124 12.74 6.93 -19.11
C THR A 124 12.85 8.02 -18.05
N GLY A 125 11.78 8.81 -17.88
CA GLY A 125 11.74 9.87 -16.88
C GLY A 125 11.58 9.33 -15.45
N PRO A 126 11.77 10.21 -14.44
CA PRO A 126 11.76 9.81 -13.03
C PRO A 126 10.44 9.17 -12.59
N ASN A 127 9.33 9.45 -13.28
CA ASN A 127 7.98 8.95 -12.96
C ASN A 127 7.58 7.72 -13.80
N TYR A 128 8.54 7.03 -14.44
CA TYR A 128 8.23 5.91 -15.35
C TYR A 128 7.47 4.77 -14.66
N SER A 129 7.90 4.37 -13.46
CA SER A 129 7.28 3.28 -12.70
C SER A 129 5.84 3.58 -12.30
N THR A 130 5.49 4.85 -12.06
CA THR A 130 4.11 5.30 -11.83
C THR A 130 3.28 5.32 -13.09
N CYS A 131 3.82 5.83 -14.18
CA CYS A 131 3.04 6.00 -15.42
C CYS A 131 2.86 4.67 -16.17
N SER A 132 3.81 3.74 -16.06
CA SER A 132 3.78 2.46 -16.78
C SER A 132 2.87 1.40 -16.14
N GLY A 133 2.28 1.68 -14.97
CA GLY A 133 1.61 0.63 -14.19
C GLY A 133 2.54 -0.52 -13.80
N GLY A 134 3.86 -0.25 -13.78
CA GLY A 134 4.84 -1.16 -13.19
C GLY A 134 4.59 -1.28 -11.69
N PRO A 135 5.36 -2.10 -10.95
CA PRO A 135 5.30 -2.08 -9.50
C PRO A 135 5.62 -0.64 -9.04
N GLY A 136 4.58 0.17 -8.82
CA GLY A 136 4.69 1.60 -8.57
C GLY A 136 5.65 1.84 -7.41
N GLY A 137 6.45 2.90 -7.51
CA GLY A 137 7.80 3.05 -6.92
C GLY A 137 7.98 2.90 -5.39
N ALA A 138 7.02 2.35 -4.67
CA ALA A 138 7.06 2.00 -3.26
C ALA A 138 6.73 0.51 -3.00
N VAL A 139 6.99 -0.38 -3.96
CA VAL A 139 6.67 -1.82 -3.81
C VAL A 139 7.54 -2.50 -2.77
N THR A 140 6.87 -3.23 -1.89
CA THR A 140 7.48 -4.16 -0.96
C THR A 140 6.99 -5.57 -1.30
N ALA A 141 7.58 -6.61 -0.71
CA ALA A 141 7.03 -7.96 -0.82
C ALA A 141 5.70 -8.14 -0.04
N TYR A 142 5.28 -7.14 0.74
CA TYR A 142 4.06 -7.17 1.51
C TYR A 142 2.90 -6.60 0.69
N ALA A 143 1.84 -7.41 0.53
CA ALA A 143 0.66 -7.05 -0.27
C ALA A 143 -0.18 -5.87 0.29
N ASN A 144 0.26 -5.28 1.40
CA ASN A 144 -0.46 -4.24 2.10
C ASN A 144 0.43 -3.12 2.64
N THR A 145 1.74 -3.14 2.33
CA THR A 145 2.70 -2.16 2.83
C THR A 145 3.47 -1.54 1.69
N TRP A 146 3.54 -0.21 1.71
CA TRP A 146 4.38 0.58 0.82
C TRP A 146 5.46 1.26 1.63
N ALA A 147 6.64 1.40 1.05
CA ALA A 147 7.75 2.12 1.69
C ALA A 147 8.45 3.03 0.71
N LEU A 148 8.89 4.17 1.24
CA LEU A 148 9.56 5.22 0.48
C LEU A 148 11.05 5.30 0.89
N PRO A 149 11.89 6.00 0.12
CA PRO A 149 13.29 6.22 0.43
C PRO A 149 13.51 6.87 1.80
N PRO A 150 14.75 6.82 2.33
CA PRO A 150 15.08 7.39 3.64
C PRO A 150 14.59 8.82 3.81
N LEU A 151 14.05 9.13 5.00
CA LEU A 151 13.50 10.44 5.33
C LEU A 151 14.35 11.14 6.37
N ALA A 152 15.05 12.20 5.95
CA ALA A 152 15.90 13.01 6.82
C ALA A 152 15.08 13.72 7.94
N PRO A 153 15.71 14.08 9.07
CA PRO A 153 15.09 14.89 10.12
C PRO A 153 14.45 16.18 9.59
N GLY A 154 13.26 16.53 10.09
CA GLY A 154 12.53 17.74 9.70
C GLY A 154 11.80 17.64 8.35
N ASN A 155 12.11 16.65 7.51
CA ASN A 155 11.46 16.47 6.22
C ASN A 155 10.16 15.68 6.32
N SER A 156 9.39 15.74 5.25
CA SER A 156 8.14 14.99 5.12
C SER A 156 8.05 14.27 3.79
N VAL A 157 7.30 13.18 3.78
CA VAL A 157 6.96 12.42 2.59
C VAL A 157 5.46 12.13 2.57
N THR A 158 4.90 11.97 1.38
CA THR A 158 3.47 11.71 1.18
C THR A 158 3.27 10.35 0.52
N PHE A 159 2.41 9.53 1.12
CA PHE A 159 1.88 8.34 0.50
C PHE A 159 0.50 8.66 -0.05
N ALA A 160 0.32 8.58 -1.36
CA ALA A 160 -0.96 8.83 -2.02
C ALA A 160 -1.36 7.59 -2.84
N TRP A 161 -2.54 7.04 -2.56
CA TRP A 161 -3.16 5.98 -3.35
C TRP A 161 -4.35 6.56 -4.08
N HIS A 162 -4.34 6.47 -5.41
CA HIS A 162 -5.52 6.71 -6.23
C HIS A 162 -6.24 5.39 -6.39
N VAL A 163 -7.53 5.37 -6.00
CA VAL A 163 -8.30 4.13 -5.92
C VAL A 163 -9.70 4.29 -6.47
N THR A 164 -10.17 3.26 -7.17
CA THR A 164 -11.53 3.15 -7.70
C THR A 164 -12.34 2.13 -6.92
N ALA A 165 -13.52 2.53 -6.41
CA ALA A 165 -14.41 1.61 -5.69
C ALA A 165 -15.09 0.62 -6.65
N VAL A 166 -15.02 -0.68 -6.34
CA VAL A 166 -15.64 -1.75 -7.16
C VAL A 166 -16.62 -2.62 -6.38
N GLN A 167 -16.70 -2.47 -5.06
CA GLN A 167 -17.66 -3.19 -4.22
C GLN A 167 -18.38 -2.24 -3.27
N SER A 168 -19.71 -2.25 -3.31
CA SER A 168 -20.55 -1.47 -2.38
C SER A 168 -20.56 -2.07 -0.98
N GLY A 169 -20.69 -1.24 0.04
CA GLY A 169 -20.72 -1.67 1.43
C GLY A 169 -20.17 -0.62 2.39
N THR A 170 -20.11 -0.96 3.68
CA THR A 170 -19.38 -0.16 4.67
C THR A 170 -18.09 -0.88 5.03
N TYR A 171 -16.97 -0.17 4.92
CA TYR A 171 -15.64 -0.71 5.11
C TYR A 171 -14.86 0.12 6.11
N ILE A 172 -13.95 -0.54 6.81
CA ILE A 172 -12.98 0.12 7.68
C ILE A 172 -11.59 -0.19 7.14
N VAL A 173 -10.83 0.87 6.87
CA VAL A 173 -9.43 0.78 6.46
C VAL A 173 -8.57 1.40 7.55
N ASN A 174 -7.80 0.55 8.20
CA ASN A 174 -6.80 0.93 9.18
C ASN A 174 -5.49 1.25 8.48
N TRP A 175 -4.74 2.20 9.03
CA TRP A 175 -3.41 2.53 8.57
C TRP A 175 -2.45 2.64 9.76
N GLN A 176 -1.19 2.27 9.53
CA GLN A 176 -0.11 2.43 10.50
C GLN A 176 1.17 2.82 9.79
N VAL A 177 1.91 3.77 10.37
CA VAL A 177 3.23 4.19 9.90
C VAL A 177 4.31 3.34 10.57
N GLY A 178 5.28 2.90 9.79
CA GLY A 178 6.53 2.29 10.23
C GLY A 178 7.75 3.14 9.86
N ALA A 179 8.89 2.83 10.50
CA ALA A 179 10.19 3.42 10.15
C ALA A 179 11.10 2.45 9.37
N GLY A 180 10.59 1.24 9.14
CA GLY A 180 11.18 0.17 8.35
C GLY A 180 10.10 -0.85 7.97
N LEU A 181 10.50 -1.99 7.42
CA LEU A 181 9.58 -2.98 6.85
C LEU A 181 9.38 -4.23 7.73
N ASN A 182 10.35 -4.59 8.55
CA ASN A 182 10.35 -5.88 9.27
C ASN A 182 10.37 -5.70 10.80
N GLY A 183 10.18 -4.46 11.28
CA GLY A 183 9.82 -4.18 12.67
C GLY A 183 10.97 -3.85 13.62
N LYS A 184 12.22 -3.76 13.13
CA LYS A 184 13.36 -3.29 13.92
C LYS A 184 13.42 -1.77 14.00
N ALA A 185 13.08 -1.08 12.91
CA ALA A 185 12.89 0.36 12.89
C ALA A 185 11.42 0.68 13.15
N LYS A 186 11.14 1.28 14.32
CA LYS A 186 9.78 1.58 14.78
C LYS A 186 9.50 3.07 14.69
N ALA A 187 8.43 3.44 14.01
CA ALA A 187 7.91 4.80 14.09
C ALA A 187 7.16 4.98 15.42
N VAL A 188 7.45 6.07 16.12
CA VAL A 188 6.79 6.42 17.38
C VAL A 188 6.29 7.86 17.31
N SER A 189 5.06 8.10 17.75
CA SER A 189 4.51 9.45 17.90
C SER A 189 5.12 10.14 19.12
N ALA A 190 4.82 11.44 19.27
CA ALA A 190 5.16 12.19 20.48
C ALA A 190 4.57 11.56 21.77
N SER A 191 3.48 10.80 21.67
CA SER A 191 2.88 10.05 22.78
C SER A 191 3.48 8.65 23.00
N GLY A 192 4.48 8.25 22.20
CA GLY A 192 5.23 6.99 22.34
C GLY A 192 4.62 5.77 21.64
N GLY A 193 3.43 5.88 21.06
CA GLY A 193 2.76 4.81 20.31
C GLY A 193 3.08 4.83 18.81
N ALA A 194 2.75 3.76 18.08
CA ALA A 194 2.84 3.77 16.62
C ALA A 194 1.83 4.79 16.02
N PRO A 195 2.25 5.71 15.13
CA PRO A 195 1.31 6.59 14.44
C PRO A 195 0.35 5.78 13.57
N ARG A 196 -0.95 5.86 13.84
CA ARG A 196 -1.99 5.03 13.21
C ARG A 196 -3.35 5.70 13.24
N GLY A 197 -4.29 5.19 12.45
CA GLY A 197 -5.67 5.63 12.43
C GLY A 197 -6.56 4.71 11.59
N SER A 198 -7.82 5.12 11.42
CA SER A 198 -8.82 4.35 10.69
C SER A 198 -9.75 5.27 9.90
N PHE A 199 -10.16 4.82 8.72
CA PHE A 199 -11.22 5.42 7.94
C PHE A 199 -12.41 4.48 7.89
N ARG A 200 -13.61 5.00 8.13
CA ARG A 200 -14.87 4.30 7.84
C ARG A 200 -15.45 4.89 6.56
N ILE A 201 -15.56 4.07 5.51
CA ILE A 201 -16.03 4.49 4.20
C ILE A 201 -17.33 3.75 3.87
N VAL A 202 -18.32 4.49 3.38
CA VAL A 202 -19.54 3.93 2.80
C VAL A 202 -19.45 4.02 1.28
N ILE A 203 -19.55 2.88 0.59
CA ILE A 203 -19.63 2.80 -0.86
C ILE A 203 -21.07 2.49 -1.26
N ALA A 204 -21.74 3.46 -1.89
CA ALA A 204 -23.10 3.30 -2.41
C ALA A 204 -23.13 2.36 -3.62
N THR A 205 -24.25 1.65 -3.81
CA THR A 205 -24.49 0.78 -4.98
C THR A 205 -24.68 1.55 -6.28
N ALA A 206 -25.09 2.82 -6.21
CA ALA A 206 -25.20 3.67 -7.38
C ALA A 206 -23.81 3.98 -7.93
N PRO A 207 -23.53 3.73 -9.22
CA PRO A 207 -22.26 4.11 -9.81
C PRO A 207 -22.15 5.63 -9.96
N GLN A 208 -20.92 6.12 -10.05
CA GLN A 208 -20.63 7.47 -10.54
C GLN A 208 -21.12 7.58 -11.98
N GLN A 209 -22.01 8.53 -12.23
CA GLN A 209 -22.48 8.79 -13.57
C GLN A 209 -21.41 9.56 -14.35
N ALA A 210 -21.12 9.07 -15.55
CA ALA A 210 -20.23 9.74 -16.48
C ALA A 210 -20.69 9.53 -17.92
N TYR A 211 -20.36 10.48 -18.79
CA TYR A 211 -20.59 10.39 -20.23
C TYR A 211 -19.40 10.96 -20.99
N VAL A 212 -19.23 10.56 -22.25
CA VAL A 212 -18.22 11.13 -23.13
C VAL A 212 -18.85 12.28 -23.91
N ASN A 213 -18.26 13.48 -23.82
CA ASN A 213 -18.74 14.62 -24.61
C ASN A 213 -18.25 14.55 -26.07
N ASN A 214 -18.71 15.46 -26.92
CA ASN A 214 -18.32 15.51 -28.34
C ASN A 214 -16.82 15.75 -28.59
N GLY A 215 -16.06 16.17 -27.55
CA GLY A 215 -14.61 16.30 -27.59
C GLY A 215 -13.85 15.05 -27.12
N GLY A 216 -14.53 13.93 -26.89
CA GLY A 216 -13.91 12.69 -26.40
C GLY A 216 -13.53 12.72 -24.92
N GLN A 217 -13.97 13.73 -24.16
CA GLN A 217 -13.65 13.87 -22.74
C GLN A 217 -14.70 13.14 -21.88
N VAL A 218 -14.25 12.40 -20.88
CA VAL A 218 -15.13 11.81 -19.86
C VAL A 218 -15.56 12.89 -18.88
N ILE A 219 -16.86 13.20 -18.87
CA ILE A 219 -17.48 14.16 -17.94
C ILE A 219 -18.21 13.38 -16.86
N THR A 220 -17.87 13.66 -15.60
CA THR A 220 -18.54 13.10 -14.42
C THR A 220 -19.69 14.02 -13.99
N THR A 221 -20.87 13.45 -13.75
CA THR A 221 -22.00 14.15 -13.13
C THR A 221 -22.05 13.85 -11.63
N ARG A 222 -22.48 14.83 -10.82
CA ARG A 222 -22.55 14.73 -9.35
C ARG A 222 -23.78 13.95 -8.89
#